data_AF-A0A523J759-F1
#
_entry.id   AF-A0A523J759-F1
#
_cell.length_a   1.000
_cell.length_b   1.000
_cell.length_c   1.000
_cell.angle_alpha   90.00
_cell.angle_beta   90.00
_cell.angle_gamma   90.00
#
_symmetry.space_group_name_H-M   'P 1'
#
loop_
_entity.id
_entity.type
_entity.pdbx_description
1 polymer ?
#
loop_
_entity_poly.entity_id
_entity_poly.type
_entity_poly.pdbx_seq_one_letter_code
_entity_poly.pdbx_strand_id
1 'polypeptide(L)'
;MKMLFFKFKFLIFVLIPGIAFGFSDTACLGNGFETTVSHKAKPLGLLENTLSISKNYCVLEIESKKWEFLKKKWSIDICRLPVHIKYGTGAVDIYKRKGSCPPYTSDVVGNIYCQQLKELEKLILDEGLIFAKGLKEDLSSDHGKVYCLYMLLQGYLREGTIYSPDSKEIFPGRVEEVVEKIEEPVIETEQATPSESF
;
A
#
# COMPACT_ATOMS: atom_id res chain seq x y z
N MET A 1 -65.70 14.41 -40.52
CA MET A 1 -64.59 15.12 -39.84
C MET A 1 -64.06 14.20 -38.74
N LYS A 2 -62.96 13.47 -38.96
CA LYS A 2 -62.42 12.49 -37.99
C LYS A 2 -61.26 13.16 -37.23
N MET A 3 -61.42 13.35 -35.92
CA MET A 3 -60.34 13.81 -35.04
C MET A 3 -59.44 12.63 -34.67
N LEU A 4 -58.18 12.65 -35.09
CA LEU A 4 -57.16 11.71 -34.62
C LEU A 4 -56.60 12.20 -33.27
N PHE A 5 -56.84 11.43 -32.21
CA PHE A 5 -56.17 11.59 -30.93
C PHE A 5 -54.80 10.89 -30.97
N PHE A 6 -53.73 11.67 -30.96
CA PHE A 6 -52.37 11.16 -30.80
C PHE A 6 -52.10 10.80 -29.32
N LYS A 7 -52.02 9.50 -29.01
CA LYS A 7 -51.55 8.99 -27.72
C LYS A 7 -50.02 9.01 -27.72
N PHE A 8 -49.41 10.08 -27.19
CA PHE A 8 -47.96 10.15 -27.02
C PHE A 8 -47.58 9.45 -25.70
N LYS A 9 -47.04 8.23 -25.80
CA LYS A 9 -46.39 7.56 -24.65
C LYS A 9 -45.00 8.18 -24.49
N PHE A 10 -44.87 9.13 -23.58
CA PHE A 10 -43.57 9.68 -23.17
C PHE A 10 -42.84 8.61 -22.35
N LEU A 11 -42.06 7.78 -23.04
CA LEU A 11 -41.11 6.86 -22.41
C LEU A 11 -39.89 7.71 -22.00
N ILE A 12 -39.92 8.27 -20.78
CA ILE A 12 -38.77 8.96 -20.19
C ILE A 12 -37.73 7.88 -19.86
N PHE A 13 -36.81 7.64 -20.79
CA PHE A 13 -35.60 6.88 -20.55
C PHE A 13 -34.65 7.81 -19.78
N VAL A 14 -34.74 7.77 -18.44
CA VAL A 14 -33.77 8.47 -17.58
C VAL A 14 -32.43 7.73 -17.74
N LEU A 15 -31.62 8.21 -18.69
CA LEU A 15 -30.18 7.94 -18.70
C LEU A 15 -29.61 8.63 -17.45
N ILE A 16 -29.60 7.93 -16.33
CA ILE A 16 -28.78 8.32 -15.17
C ILE A 16 -27.34 8.04 -15.61
N PRO A 17 -26.49 9.05 -15.90
CA PRO A 17 -25.08 8.77 -16.06
C PRO A 17 -24.62 8.15 -14.74
N GLY A 18 -24.05 6.94 -14.83
CA GLY A 18 -23.49 6.26 -13.67
C GLY A 18 -22.50 7.20 -13.00
N ILE A 19 -22.87 7.71 -11.84
CA ILE A 19 -22.00 8.59 -11.07
C ILE A 19 -20.91 7.67 -10.51
N ALA A 20 -19.78 7.61 -11.19
CA ALA A 20 -18.57 7.02 -10.62
C ALA A 20 -18.14 7.93 -9.46
N PHE A 21 -18.60 7.61 -8.26
CA PHE A 21 -18.18 8.29 -7.04
C PHE A 21 -16.78 7.78 -6.67
N GLY A 22 -15.74 8.46 -7.16
CA GLY A 22 -14.36 8.17 -6.81
C GLY A 22 -13.36 8.33 -7.95
N PHE A 23 -12.11 8.61 -7.60
CA PHE A 23 -11.00 8.49 -8.54
C PHE A 23 -10.79 7.03 -8.95
N SER A 24 -10.37 6.79 -10.20
CA SER A 24 -10.01 5.46 -10.68
C SER A 24 -8.58 5.07 -10.27
N ASP A 25 -8.28 3.77 -10.23
CA ASP A 25 -6.92 3.26 -9.98
C ASP A 25 -5.90 3.86 -10.97
N THR A 26 -6.30 4.01 -12.23
CA THR A 26 -5.48 4.66 -13.27
C THR A 26 -5.24 6.14 -12.99
N ALA A 27 -6.22 6.86 -12.42
CA ALA A 27 -6.04 8.25 -12.03
C ALA A 27 -5.09 8.38 -10.85
N CYS A 28 -5.19 7.48 -9.87
CA CYS A 28 -4.27 7.42 -8.73
C CYS A 28 -2.83 7.10 -9.19
N LEU A 29 -2.67 6.11 -10.07
CA LEU A 29 -1.35 5.71 -10.57
C LEU A 29 -0.75 6.74 -11.53
N GLY A 30 -1.55 7.28 -12.46
CA GLY A 30 -1.10 8.15 -13.54
C GLY A 30 -0.86 9.61 -13.15
N ASN A 31 -1.43 10.09 -12.05
CA ASN A 31 -1.25 11.48 -11.62
C ASN A 31 -0.18 11.63 -10.54
N GLY A 32 0.65 12.66 -10.66
CA GLY A 32 1.48 13.15 -9.56
C GLY A 32 0.69 14.05 -8.62
N PHE A 33 1.04 14.08 -7.34
CA PHE A 33 0.46 14.99 -6.37
C PHE A 33 1.37 15.24 -5.18
N GLU A 34 1.13 16.35 -4.49
CA GLU A 34 1.71 16.64 -3.19
C GLU A 34 0.60 16.98 -2.20
N THR A 35 0.81 16.59 -0.95
CA THR A 35 -0.05 16.95 0.17
C THR A 35 0.74 16.97 1.48
N THR A 36 0.26 17.77 2.42
CA THR A 36 0.84 17.87 3.76
C THR A 36 -0.31 17.84 4.76
N VAL A 37 -0.28 16.86 5.65
CA VAL A 37 -1.24 16.73 6.74
C VAL A 37 -0.53 17.10 8.03
N SER A 38 -1.05 18.12 8.72
CA SER A 38 -0.52 18.54 10.02
C SER A 38 -1.59 18.52 11.09
N HIS A 39 -1.22 18.06 12.28
CA HIS A 39 -2.10 18.05 13.43
C HIS A 39 -1.34 18.24 14.74
N LYS A 40 -2.04 18.73 15.77
CA LYS A 40 -1.46 18.91 17.10
C LYS A 40 -1.20 17.57 17.78
N ALA A 41 -0.04 17.42 18.41
CA ALA A 41 0.33 16.27 19.22
C ALA A 41 -0.28 16.38 20.64
N LYS A 42 -0.79 15.25 21.15
CA LYS A 42 -1.29 15.13 22.53
C LYS A 42 -0.11 14.94 23.51
N PRO A 43 -0.21 15.33 24.80
CA PRO A 43 -1.40 15.85 25.51
C PRO A 43 -1.51 17.38 25.60
N LEU A 44 -0.44 18.15 25.31
CA LEU A 44 -0.44 19.61 25.51
C LEU A 44 -0.74 20.44 24.24
N GLY A 45 -0.79 19.82 23.06
CA GLY A 45 -1.16 20.51 21.81
C GLY A 45 -0.19 21.61 21.35
N LEU A 46 0.97 21.73 21.99
CA LEU A 46 2.03 22.70 21.68
C LEU A 46 2.94 22.24 20.56
N LEU A 47 3.03 20.93 20.35
CA LEU A 47 3.84 20.33 19.30
C LEU A 47 2.94 19.94 18.13
N GLU A 48 3.46 20.07 16.92
CA GLU A 48 2.78 19.69 15.68
C GLU A 48 3.50 18.48 15.07
N ASN A 49 2.71 17.50 14.64
CA ASN A 49 3.17 16.43 13.78
C ASN A 49 2.79 16.78 12.35
N THR A 50 3.73 16.58 11.42
CA THR A 50 3.51 16.85 10.01
C THR A 50 3.89 15.62 9.19
N LEU A 51 2.97 15.18 8.34
CA LEU A 51 3.16 14.16 7.32
C LEU A 51 3.15 14.83 5.95
N SER A 52 4.29 14.82 5.26
CA SER A 52 4.43 15.30 3.90
C SER A 52 4.50 14.12 2.94
N ILE A 53 3.70 14.17 1.88
CA ILE A 53 3.63 13.14 0.85
C ILE A 53 3.83 13.81 -0.49
N SER A 54 4.77 13.28 -1.28
CA SER A 54 4.94 13.61 -2.68
C SER A 54 4.91 12.33 -3.49
N LYS A 55 4.04 12.31 -4.50
CA LYS A 55 3.97 11.24 -5.50
C LYS A 55 4.38 11.84 -6.83
N ASN A 56 5.45 11.30 -7.41
CA ASN A 56 5.86 11.58 -8.77
C ASN A 56 5.75 10.28 -9.59
N TYR A 57 4.58 10.05 -10.19
CA TYR A 57 4.22 8.81 -10.87
C TYR A 57 4.51 7.57 -10.00
N CYS A 58 5.59 6.85 -10.27
CA CYS A 58 6.03 5.65 -9.57
C CYS A 58 6.75 5.90 -8.23
N VAL A 59 7.29 7.10 -8.03
CA VAL A 59 8.10 7.40 -6.85
C VAL A 59 7.23 8.04 -5.78
N LEU A 60 7.17 7.39 -4.62
CA LEU A 60 6.47 7.84 -3.45
C LEU A 60 7.49 8.28 -2.41
N GLU A 61 7.46 9.56 -2.06
CA GLU A 61 8.26 10.16 -1.01
C GLU A 61 7.34 10.51 0.16
N ILE A 62 7.65 9.98 1.34
CA ILE A 62 6.86 10.15 2.55
C ILE A 62 7.80 10.66 3.62
N GLU A 63 7.50 11.80 4.21
CA GLU A 63 8.28 12.40 5.29
C GLU A 63 7.39 12.67 6.49
N SER A 64 7.76 12.13 7.64
CA SER A 64 7.14 12.47 8.93
C SER A 64 8.10 13.31 9.74
N LYS A 65 7.64 14.50 10.14
CA LYS A 65 8.32 15.37 11.08
C LYS A 65 7.52 15.36 12.38
N LYS A 66 8.12 14.79 13.42
CA LYS A 66 7.64 14.88 14.80
C LYS A 66 8.59 15.80 15.55
N TRP A 67 8.08 16.91 16.08
CA TRP A 67 8.96 17.93 16.69
C TRP A 67 10.04 18.42 15.69
N GLU A 68 11.05 19.14 16.17
CA GLU A 68 12.08 19.77 15.33
C GLU A 68 13.15 18.76 14.88
N PHE A 69 13.34 17.67 15.64
CA PHE A 69 14.51 16.80 15.51
C PHE A 69 14.21 15.37 15.02
N LEU A 70 12.96 14.88 15.11
CA LEU A 70 12.62 13.53 14.66
C LEU A 70 12.02 13.60 13.26
N LYS A 71 12.90 13.47 12.27
CA LYS A 71 12.52 13.37 10.86
C LYS A 71 12.71 11.94 10.39
N LYS A 72 11.67 11.37 9.81
CA LYS A 72 11.70 10.08 9.16
C LYS A 72 11.31 10.25 7.71
N LYS A 73 12.02 9.58 6.82
CA LYS A 73 11.80 9.67 5.38
C LYS A 73 11.79 8.27 4.77
N TRP A 74 10.79 8.02 3.95
CA TRP A 74 10.66 6.82 3.15
C TRP A 74 10.61 7.19 1.67
N SER A 75 11.30 6.39 0.86
CA SER A 75 11.28 6.49 -0.61
C SER A 75 10.93 5.10 -1.16
N ILE A 76 9.84 5.03 -1.92
CA ILE A 76 9.33 3.79 -2.49
C ILE A 76 9.13 3.98 -3.99
N ASP A 77 9.73 3.10 -4.79
CA ASP A 77 9.52 3.04 -6.24
C ASP A 77 8.61 1.85 -6.57
N ILE A 78 7.32 2.11 -6.74
CA ILE A 78 6.29 1.08 -6.89
C ILE A 78 6.32 0.37 -8.26
N CYS A 79 7.18 0.84 -9.17
CA CYS A 79 7.33 0.30 -10.52
C CYS A 79 8.62 -0.52 -10.69
N ARG A 80 9.38 -0.74 -9.60
CA ARG A 80 10.64 -1.49 -9.64
C ARG A 80 10.63 -2.74 -8.78
N LEU A 81 11.35 -3.74 -9.26
CA LEU A 81 11.77 -4.92 -8.50
C LEU A 81 13.21 -4.77 -7.98
N PRO A 82 13.57 -5.42 -6.87
CA PRO A 82 12.68 -6.17 -5.97
C PRO A 82 11.76 -5.22 -5.18
N VAL A 83 10.67 -5.74 -4.62
CA VAL A 83 9.81 -4.97 -3.70
C VAL A 83 10.64 -4.55 -2.48
N HIS A 84 10.74 -3.25 -2.21
CA HIS A 84 11.59 -2.73 -1.15
C HIS A 84 11.10 -1.41 -0.56
N ILE A 85 11.57 -1.11 0.65
CA ILE A 85 11.39 0.16 1.35
C ILE A 85 12.78 0.77 1.52
N LYS A 86 12.99 2.01 1.02
CA LYS A 86 14.16 2.81 1.40
C LYS A 86 13.78 3.71 2.55
N TYR A 87 14.61 3.76 3.58
CA TYR A 87 14.37 4.52 4.80
C TYR A 87 15.60 5.32 5.21
N GLY A 88 15.41 6.59 5.57
CA GLY A 88 16.46 7.47 6.07
C GLY A 88 16.62 8.76 5.26
N THR A 89 17.19 9.79 5.90
CA THR A 89 17.44 11.12 5.32
C THR A 89 18.90 11.35 4.91
N GLY A 90 19.81 10.46 5.30
CA GLY A 90 21.25 10.54 5.00
C GLY A 90 21.80 9.16 4.61
N ALA A 91 22.26 8.37 5.60
CA ALA A 91 22.46 6.95 5.38
C ALA A 91 21.09 6.30 5.15
N VAL A 92 20.93 5.62 4.01
CA VAL A 92 19.66 5.02 3.59
C VAL A 92 19.73 3.51 3.80
N ASP A 93 18.84 3.00 4.65
CA ASP A 93 18.61 1.58 4.81
C ASP A 93 17.65 1.08 3.73
N ILE A 94 17.89 -0.14 3.22
CA ILE A 94 17.04 -0.77 2.20
C ILE A 94 16.52 -2.09 2.74
N TYR A 95 15.21 -2.16 2.96
CA TYR A 95 14.54 -3.38 3.40
C TYR A 95 13.84 -4.02 2.21
N LYS A 96 14.29 -5.21 1.81
CA LYS A 96 13.69 -5.97 0.71
C LYS A 96 12.62 -6.92 1.23
N ARG A 97 11.52 -7.05 0.50
CA ARG A 97 10.48 -8.01 0.82
C ARG A 97 11.03 -9.44 0.74
N LYS A 98 10.77 -10.21 1.79
CA LYS A 98 11.04 -11.65 1.87
C LYS A 98 9.75 -12.32 2.32
N GLY A 99 8.99 -12.83 1.35
CA GLY A 99 7.70 -13.49 1.61
C GLY A 99 6.57 -12.54 2.01
N SER A 100 5.50 -13.14 2.54
CA SER A 100 4.30 -12.41 2.96
C SER A 100 4.42 -11.89 4.38
N CYS A 101 3.91 -10.68 4.63
CA CYS A 101 3.84 -10.11 5.96
C CYS A 101 2.54 -10.51 6.67
N PRO A 102 2.57 -10.68 8.01
CA PRO A 102 1.35 -10.82 8.78
C PRO A 102 0.36 -9.66 8.54
N PRO A 103 -0.95 -9.89 8.74
CA PRO A 103 -1.95 -8.82 8.69
C PRO A 103 -1.56 -7.66 9.63
N TYR A 104 -1.87 -6.42 9.23
CA TYR A 104 -1.55 -5.21 10.02
C TYR A 104 -2.04 -5.31 11.48
N THR A 105 -3.23 -5.87 11.67
CA THR A 105 -3.90 -6.04 12.97
C THR A 105 -3.33 -7.16 13.83
N SER A 106 -2.42 -7.98 13.29
CA SER A 106 -1.82 -9.10 14.02
C SER A 106 -0.70 -8.64 14.94
N ASP A 107 -0.58 -9.28 16.10
CA ASP A 107 0.54 -9.11 17.03
C ASP A 107 1.78 -9.91 16.62
N VAL A 108 1.68 -10.77 15.60
CA VAL A 108 2.82 -11.54 15.09
C VAL A 108 3.86 -10.60 14.49
N VAL A 109 5.07 -10.67 15.01
CA VAL A 109 6.22 -9.89 14.54
C VAL A 109 6.82 -10.61 13.32
N GLY A 110 6.67 -10.00 12.14
CA GLY A 110 7.33 -10.48 10.93
C GLY A 110 8.82 -10.12 10.87
N ASN A 111 9.45 -10.41 9.73
CA ASN A 111 10.82 -9.98 9.46
C ASN A 111 10.98 -8.45 9.46
N ILE A 112 12.22 -7.95 9.37
CA ILE A 112 12.51 -6.51 9.46
C ILE A 112 11.75 -5.67 8.41
N TYR A 113 11.54 -6.22 7.22
CA TYR A 113 10.73 -5.58 6.18
C TYR A 113 9.28 -5.41 6.63
N CYS A 114 8.68 -6.45 7.22
CA CYS A 114 7.32 -6.39 7.73
C CYS A 114 7.15 -5.43 8.91
N GLN A 115 8.18 -5.28 9.74
CA GLN A 115 8.18 -4.28 10.82
C GLN A 115 8.17 -2.85 10.26
N GLN A 116 9.01 -2.59 9.26
CA GLN A 116 9.07 -1.29 8.58
C GLN A 116 7.80 -0.98 7.80
N LEU A 117 7.19 -1.99 7.18
CA LEU A 117 5.87 -1.85 6.55
C LEU A 117 4.79 -1.50 7.59
N LYS A 118 4.73 -2.22 8.72
CA LYS A 118 3.75 -1.94 9.78
C LYS A 118 3.92 -0.54 10.36
N GLU A 119 5.16 -0.08 10.51
CA GLU A 119 5.46 1.29 10.95
C GLU A 119 4.97 2.35 9.94
N LEU A 120 5.26 2.15 8.66
CA LEU A 120 4.82 3.05 7.60
C LEU A 120 3.29 3.09 7.48
N GLU A 121 2.62 1.95 7.55
CA GLU A 121 1.16 1.88 7.50
C GLU A 121 0.51 2.59 8.68
N LYS A 122 1.04 2.33 9.89
CA LYS A 122 0.58 3.02 11.08
C LYS A 122 0.73 4.53 10.93
N LEU A 123 1.85 5.00 10.39
CA LEU A 123 2.07 6.42 10.12
C LEU A 123 1.01 6.98 9.14
N ILE A 124 0.79 6.33 8.00
CA ILE A 124 -0.17 6.79 6.99
C ILE A 124 -1.60 6.79 7.53
N LEU A 125 -1.98 5.77 8.31
CA LEU A 125 -3.30 5.70 8.95
C LEU A 125 -3.44 6.78 10.01
N ASP A 126 -2.52 6.83 10.97
CA ASP A 126 -2.66 7.64 12.19
C ASP A 126 -2.40 9.13 11.94
N GLU A 127 -1.46 9.50 11.07
CA GLU A 127 -1.07 10.90 10.80
C GLU A 127 -1.61 11.42 9.46
N GLY A 128 -1.93 10.52 8.53
CA GLY A 128 -2.52 10.86 7.25
C GLY A 128 -4.04 10.74 7.27
N LEU A 129 -4.56 9.53 7.09
CA LEU A 129 -5.98 9.28 6.82
C LEU A 129 -6.93 9.79 7.91
N ILE A 130 -6.53 9.74 9.19
CA ILE A 130 -7.35 10.26 10.29
C ILE A 130 -7.51 11.79 10.23
N PHE A 131 -6.48 12.52 9.79
CA PHE A 131 -6.43 13.98 9.88
C PHE A 131 -6.52 14.72 8.54
N ALA A 132 -6.39 14.00 7.42
CA ALA A 132 -6.49 14.57 6.09
C ALA A 132 -7.89 15.13 5.80
N LYS A 133 -7.93 16.29 5.14
CA LYS A 133 -9.17 17.02 4.87
C LYS A 133 -9.77 16.68 3.52
N GLY A 134 -11.09 16.85 3.41
CA GLY A 134 -11.85 16.62 2.18
C GLY A 134 -12.35 15.20 2.03
N LEU A 135 -12.84 14.87 0.84
CA LEU A 135 -13.47 13.58 0.55
C LEU A 135 -12.43 12.54 0.11
N LYS A 136 -12.46 11.34 0.70
CA LYS A 136 -11.56 10.24 0.36
C LYS A 136 -11.64 9.85 -1.13
N GLU A 137 -12.80 10.01 -1.73
CA GLU A 137 -13.10 9.69 -3.13
C GLU A 137 -12.56 10.75 -4.11
N ASP A 138 -12.14 11.92 -3.62
CA ASP A 138 -11.69 13.04 -4.44
C ASP A 138 -10.16 13.19 -4.39
N LEU A 139 -9.48 12.81 -5.47
CA LEU A 139 -8.01 12.89 -5.61
C LEU A 139 -7.46 14.32 -5.58
N SER A 140 -8.31 15.34 -5.72
CA SER A 140 -7.90 16.73 -5.53
C SER A 140 -7.78 17.12 -4.05
N SER A 141 -8.48 16.40 -3.17
CA SER A 141 -8.44 16.62 -1.73
C SER A 141 -7.24 15.96 -1.06
N ASP A 142 -6.85 16.46 0.11
CA ASP A 142 -5.77 15.85 0.89
C ASP A 142 -6.11 14.41 1.29
N HIS A 143 -7.35 14.15 1.70
CA HIS A 143 -7.78 12.81 2.06
C HIS A 143 -7.68 11.84 0.88
N GLY A 144 -8.17 12.22 -0.30
CA GLY A 144 -8.09 11.37 -1.48
C GLY A 144 -6.65 11.10 -1.94
N LYS A 145 -5.76 12.09 -1.83
CA LYS A 145 -4.31 11.91 -2.10
C LYS A 145 -3.67 10.91 -1.14
N VAL A 146 -3.90 11.07 0.16
CA VAL A 146 -3.37 10.15 1.18
C VAL A 146 -3.96 8.74 0.99
N TYR A 147 -5.24 8.64 0.64
CA TYR A 147 -5.89 7.36 0.37
C TYR A 147 -5.35 6.67 -0.88
N CYS A 148 -5.13 7.42 -1.97
CA CYS A 148 -4.45 6.92 -3.15
C CYS A 148 -3.05 6.38 -2.80
N LEU A 149 -2.25 7.13 -2.04
CA LEU A 149 -0.95 6.66 -1.56
C LEU A 149 -1.08 5.35 -0.79
N TYR A 150 -2.01 5.28 0.18
CA TYR A 150 -2.23 4.09 0.99
C TYR A 150 -2.54 2.86 0.12
N MET A 151 -3.43 2.99 -0.86
CA MET A 151 -3.79 1.91 -1.78
C MET A 151 -2.57 1.41 -2.58
N LEU A 152 -1.74 2.32 -3.10
CA LEU A 152 -0.52 1.95 -3.84
C LEU A 152 0.48 1.20 -2.95
N LEU A 153 0.67 1.65 -1.70
CA LEU A 153 1.54 1.00 -0.74
C LEU A 153 1.03 -0.40 -0.35
N GLN A 154 -0.29 -0.59 -0.20
CA GLN A 154 -0.87 -1.91 0.08
C GLN A 154 -0.55 -2.87 -1.08
N GLY A 155 -0.87 -2.51 -2.32
CA GLY A 155 -0.59 -3.40 -3.45
C GLY A 155 0.90 -3.65 -3.65
N TYR A 156 1.76 -2.63 -3.58
CA TYR A 156 3.21 -2.82 -3.79
C TYR A 156 3.87 -3.57 -2.63
N LEU A 157 3.74 -3.05 -1.39
CA LEU A 157 4.51 -3.55 -0.26
C LEU A 157 3.90 -4.79 0.39
N ARG A 158 2.57 -4.93 0.44
CA ARG A 158 1.95 -6.17 0.96
C ARG A 158 1.80 -7.23 -0.12
N GLU A 159 1.19 -6.87 -1.23
CA GLU A 159 0.78 -7.87 -2.23
C GLU A 159 1.93 -8.18 -3.20
N GLY A 160 2.82 -7.23 -3.45
CA GLY A 160 3.95 -7.38 -4.38
C GLY A 160 3.58 -7.03 -5.81
N THR A 161 2.48 -6.32 -5.97
CA THR A 161 2.02 -5.77 -7.23
C THR A 161 3.03 -4.75 -7.72
N ILE A 162 3.60 -4.98 -8.91
CA ILE A 162 4.45 -4.00 -9.57
C ILE A 162 3.57 -3.20 -10.52
N TYR A 163 3.58 -1.89 -10.35
CA TYR A 163 2.77 -0.98 -11.13
C TYR A 163 3.54 -0.49 -12.36
N SER A 164 2.78 -0.04 -13.35
CA SER A 164 3.30 0.61 -14.55
C SER A 164 2.35 1.74 -14.92
N PRO A 165 2.81 3.00 -15.02
CA PRO A 165 1.96 4.13 -15.37
C PRO A 165 1.38 3.98 -16.79
N ASP A 166 2.10 3.29 -17.67
CA ASP A 166 1.84 3.23 -19.10
C ASP A 166 1.10 1.95 -19.52
N SER A 167 1.13 0.89 -18.70
CA SER A 167 0.38 -0.32 -18.95
C SER A 167 -0.77 -0.46 -17.94
N LYS A 168 -1.97 -0.78 -18.44
CA LYS A 168 -3.07 -1.30 -17.59
C LYS A 168 -2.71 -2.61 -16.87
N GLU A 169 -1.56 -3.16 -17.22
CA GLU A 169 -1.03 -4.39 -16.68
C GLU A 169 -0.30 -4.08 -15.37
N ILE A 170 -0.95 -4.45 -14.27
CA ILE A 170 -0.27 -4.84 -13.05
C ILE A 170 0.64 -6.00 -13.45
N PHE A 171 1.95 -5.88 -13.23
CA PHE A 171 2.83 -7.04 -13.29
C PHE A 171 2.70 -7.73 -11.93
N PRO A 172 1.96 -8.86 -11.83
CA PRO A 172 2.06 -9.72 -10.66
C PRO A 172 3.41 -10.42 -10.75
N GLY A 173 4.49 -9.67 -10.56
CA GLY A 173 5.75 -10.24 -10.11
C GLY A 173 5.53 -10.74 -8.69
N ARG A 174 4.67 -11.75 -8.53
CA ARG A 174 4.58 -12.49 -7.29
C ARG A 174 5.98 -13.05 -7.14
N VAL A 175 6.69 -12.59 -6.12
CA VAL A 175 7.96 -13.21 -5.72
C VAL A 175 7.54 -14.62 -5.28
N GLU A 176 7.56 -15.57 -6.23
CA GLU A 176 7.34 -16.96 -5.90
C GLU A 176 8.45 -17.35 -4.94
N GLU A 177 8.05 -17.71 -3.73
CA GLU A 177 8.96 -18.32 -2.78
C GLU A 177 9.41 -19.64 -3.40
N VAL A 178 10.67 -19.70 -3.83
CA VAL A 178 11.35 -20.99 -3.92
C VAL A 178 11.49 -21.46 -2.47
N VAL A 179 10.49 -22.19 -1.99
CA VAL A 179 10.59 -22.97 -0.77
C VAL A 179 11.58 -24.09 -1.11
N GLU A 180 12.87 -23.87 -0.86
CA GLU A 180 13.82 -24.97 -0.78
C GLU A 180 13.29 -25.89 0.31
N LYS A 181 12.68 -27.02 -0.10
CA LYS A 181 12.48 -28.15 0.80
C LYS A 181 13.87 -28.56 1.27
N ILE A 182 14.18 -28.22 2.51
CA ILE A 182 15.26 -28.88 3.23
C ILE A 182 14.78 -30.32 3.37
N GLU A 183 15.26 -31.21 2.50
CA GLU A 183 15.09 -32.65 2.70
C GLU A 183 15.78 -32.98 4.02
N GLU A 184 15.00 -33.42 5.01
CA GLU A 184 15.55 -33.89 6.27
C GLU A 184 16.52 -35.03 5.96
N PRO A 185 17.74 -35.03 6.53
CA PRO A 185 18.69 -36.10 6.30
C PRO A 185 18.07 -37.41 6.76
N VAL A 186 17.95 -38.37 5.83
CA VAL A 186 17.54 -39.74 6.13
C VAL A 186 18.61 -40.31 7.06
N ILE A 187 18.28 -40.43 8.34
CA ILE A 187 19.11 -41.15 9.31
C ILE A 187 18.92 -42.63 8.99
N GLU A 188 19.89 -43.23 8.28
CA GLU A 188 19.98 -44.68 8.14
C GLU A 188 20.21 -45.29 9.53
N THR A 189 19.14 -45.86 10.10
CA THR A 189 19.25 -46.76 11.24
C THR A 189 19.92 -48.05 10.78
N GLU A 190 21.21 -48.17 11.08
CA GLU A 190 21.98 -49.41 10.97
C GLU A 190 21.36 -50.48 11.88
N GLN A 191 20.77 -51.51 11.26
CA GLN A 191 20.20 -52.65 11.98
C GLN A 191 21.34 -53.54 12.50
N ALA A 192 21.46 -53.65 13.83
CA ALA A 192 22.35 -54.60 14.47
C ALA A 192 21.87 -56.04 14.22
N THR A 193 22.70 -56.85 13.56
CA THR A 193 22.54 -58.30 13.43
C THR A 193 22.67 -59.00 14.79
N PRO A 194 21.84 -60.01 15.10
CA PRO A 194 21.95 -60.77 16.34
C PRO A 194 23.10 -61.78 16.24
N SER A 195 23.99 -61.80 17.24
CA SER A 195 24.98 -62.87 17.39
C SER A 195 24.30 -64.12 17.95
N GLU A 196 24.21 -65.17 17.15
CA GLU A 196 23.96 -66.53 17.64
C GLU A 196 25.20 -67.02 18.41
N SER A 197 25.02 -67.43 19.66
CA SER A 197 26.00 -68.19 20.44
C SER A 197 25.54 -69.64 20.57
N PHE A 198 26.47 -70.55 20.23
CA PHE A 198 26.44 -71.99 20.47
C PHE A 198 26.38 -72.35 21.96
#